data_AF-A0A0Q4P9U1-F1
#
_entry.id   AF-A0A0Q4P9U1-F1
#
_cell.length_a   1.000
_cell.length_b   1.000
_cell.length_c   1.000
_cell.angle_alpha   90.00
_cell.angle_beta   90.00
_cell.angle_gamma   90.00
#
_symmetry.space_group_name_H-M   'P 1'
#
loop_
_entity.id
_entity.type
_entity.pdbx_description
1 polymer ?
#
loop_
_entity_poly.entity_id
_entity_poly.type
_entity_poly.pdbx_seq_one_letter_code
_entity_poly.pdbx_strand_id
1 'polypeptide(L)'
;MKDHAADKRSPIIGLALLLTAMFLTLFLVLLSVGRLPEGCAPGLWLVDRLVCLEPNALGDTFAGAFAPVAFVWLVAAVLLQRNELAAQRQELRESRAVSTQQVEEARRNVELISVQTKILEDQRKASIQKDADEDIVELARVAVKIFNELADGFVVHDGIPVVDNTKPWHDQKQPALQLYGIAHGDAIKCVSDINMQITNTRAELSKLVQEGANIKFANIDKLVPLSNVLAELDLAIAVASAPMRAEVGNAFIGGAAGAALGLYRTLFEHGTDMDAELIDAIMRP
;
A
#
# COMPACT_ATOMS: atom_id res chain seq x y z
N MET A 1 9.86 -23.67 38.88
CA MET A 1 10.92 -24.32 38.09
C MET A 1 12.10 -24.51 39.02
N LYS A 2 12.33 -25.74 39.50
CA LYS A 2 13.42 -26.05 40.44
C LYS A 2 14.68 -26.34 39.63
N ASP A 3 15.73 -25.61 39.94
CA ASP A 3 17.09 -25.82 39.44
C ASP A 3 17.60 -27.20 39.86
N HIS A 4 17.40 -28.18 38.98
CA HIS A 4 18.17 -29.42 38.98
C HIS A 4 19.30 -29.31 37.94
N ALA A 5 20.03 -28.19 37.95
CA ALA A 5 21.37 -28.11 37.36
C ALA A 5 22.36 -28.79 38.32
N ALA A 6 22.12 -30.07 38.59
CA ALA A 6 23.13 -30.91 39.21
C ALA A 6 24.29 -31.00 38.22
N ASP A 7 25.44 -30.45 38.65
CA ASP A 7 26.77 -30.53 38.04
C ASP A 7 27.11 -31.98 37.64
N LYS A 8 26.54 -32.44 36.51
CA LYS A 8 26.91 -33.69 35.86
C LYS A 8 28.22 -33.41 35.13
N ARG A 9 29.30 -33.27 35.91
CA ARG A 9 30.66 -33.43 35.38
C ARG A 9 30.65 -34.69 34.54
N SER A 10 31.02 -34.56 33.26
CA SER A 10 30.82 -35.67 32.32
C SER A 10 31.52 -36.92 32.89
N PRO A 11 30.84 -38.08 32.96
CA PRO A 11 31.45 -39.29 33.54
C PRO A 11 32.74 -39.69 32.82
N ILE A 12 32.93 -39.20 31.58
CA ILE A 12 34.13 -39.34 30.76
C ILE A 12 35.33 -38.63 31.40
N ILE A 13 35.17 -37.41 31.91
CA ILE A 13 36.26 -36.67 32.58
C ILE A 13 36.67 -37.40 33.86
N GLY A 14 35.70 -37.90 34.63
CA GLY A 14 35.97 -38.69 35.83
C GLY A 14 36.76 -39.96 35.53
N LEU A 15 36.38 -40.70 34.47
CA LEU A 15 37.09 -41.89 34.00
C LEU A 15 38.51 -41.56 33.53
N ALA A 16 38.69 -40.48 32.76
CA ALA A 16 40.00 -40.06 32.27
C ALA A 16 40.94 -39.67 33.41
N LEU A 17 40.44 -38.97 34.43
CA LEU A 17 41.22 -38.63 35.63
C LEU A 17 41.61 -39.89 36.43
N LEU A 18 40.69 -40.85 36.58
CA LEU A 18 40.99 -42.11 37.26
C LEU A 18 42.06 -42.90 36.50
N LEU A 19 41.92 -43.05 35.19
CA LEU A 19 42.88 -43.77 34.35
C LEU A 19 44.27 -43.12 34.36
N THR A 20 44.33 -41.78 34.29
CA THR A 20 45.60 -41.06 34.36
C THR A 20 46.24 -41.15 35.75
N ALA A 21 45.47 -41.06 36.83
CA ALA A 21 45.97 -41.27 38.19
C ALA A 21 46.48 -42.71 38.40
N MET A 22 45.74 -43.71 37.93
CA MET A 22 46.14 -45.13 37.98
C MET A 22 47.42 -45.37 37.17
N PHE A 23 47.54 -44.77 35.99
CA PHE A 23 48.75 -44.89 35.17
C PHE A 23 49.95 -44.20 35.81
N LEU A 24 49.80 -42.98 36.32
CA LEU A 24 50.89 -42.24 36.97
C LEU A 24 51.35 -42.92 38.26
N THR A 25 50.42 -43.47 39.06
CA THR A 25 50.77 -44.25 40.25
C THR A 25 51.53 -45.52 39.88
N LEU A 26 51.07 -46.27 38.86
CA LEU A 26 51.80 -47.44 38.34
C LEU A 26 53.19 -47.06 37.82
N PHE A 27 53.30 -45.96 37.07
CA PHE A 27 54.57 -45.47 36.54
C PHE A 27 55.55 -45.09 37.67
N LEU A 28 55.07 -44.41 38.72
CA LEU A 28 55.87 -44.10 39.90
C LEU A 28 56.32 -45.36 40.66
N VAL A 29 55.47 -46.38 40.76
CA VAL A 29 55.83 -47.68 41.37
C VAL A 29 56.86 -48.42 40.52
N LEU A 30 56.72 -48.42 39.18
CA LEU A 30 57.72 -49.02 38.29
C LEU A 30 59.06 -48.28 38.38
N LEU A 31 59.02 -46.95 38.45
CA LEU A 31 60.21 -46.14 38.68
C LEU A 31 60.84 -46.40 40.04
N SER A 32 60.08 -46.68 41.10
CA SER A 32 60.66 -46.95 42.42
C SER A 32 61.32 -48.33 42.50
N VAL A 33 60.74 -49.36 41.84
CA VAL A 33 61.20 -50.75 41.88
C VAL A 33 62.33 -51.06 40.87
N GLY A 34 62.54 -50.22 39.86
CA GLY A 34 63.62 -50.39 38.89
C GLY A 34 65.00 -50.49 39.57
N ARG A 35 65.99 -51.10 38.91
CA ARG A 35 67.39 -51.05 39.38
C ARG A 35 68.01 -49.68 39.06
N LEU A 36 68.83 -49.16 39.96
CA LEU A 36 69.63 -47.96 39.74
C LEU A 36 70.91 -48.35 38.97
N PRO A 37 71.40 -47.52 38.03
CA PRO A 37 72.70 -47.73 37.43
C PRO A 37 73.80 -47.65 38.49
N GLU A 38 74.84 -48.47 38.34
CA GLU A 38 75.98 -48.49 39.25
C GLU A 38 76.71 -47.13 39.22
N GLY A 39 76.89 -46.49 40.38
CA GLY A 39 77.63 -45.21 40.49
C GLY A 39 76.83 -43.98 40.95
N CYS A 40 75.52 -44.10 41.20
CA CYS A 40 74.71 -42.97 41.69
C CYS A 40 74.70 -42.85 43.22
N ALA A 41 74.88 -41.63 43.72
CA ALA A 41 74.86 -41.32 45.15
C ALA A 41 73.44 -41.44 45.75
N PRO A 42 73.30 -41.87 47.01
CA PRO A 42 72.00 -41.95 47.67
C PRO A 42 71.57 -40.56 48.18
N GLY A 43 70.68 -39.87 47.45
CA GLY A 43 69.99 -38.67 47.92
C GLY A 43 68.47 -38.72 47.72
N LEU A 44 67.81 -37.59 47.42
CA LEU A 44 66.37 -37.53 47.13
C LEU A 44 66.02 -38.50 45.97
N TRP A 45 65.42 -39.63 46.34
CA TRP A 45 65.25 -40.86 45.55
C TRP A 45 64.72 -40.72 44.12
N LEU A 46 63.97 -39.66 43.79
CA LEU A 46 63.42 -39.42 42.45
C LEU A 46 64.29 -38.47 41.61
N VAL A 47 64.79 -37.39 42.21
CA VAL A 47 65.53 -36.34 41.50
C VAL A 47 66.92 -36.84 41.15
N ASP A 48 67.62 -37.48 42.09
CA ASP A 48 68.96 -38.01 41.84
C ASP A 48 68.93 -39.14 40.81
N ARG A 49 67.81 -39.89 40.77
CA ARG A 49 67.58 -40.93 39.78
C ARG A 49 67.39 -40.36 38.38
N LEU A 50 66.69 -39.23 38.25
CA LEU A 50 66.49 -38.55 36.96
C LEU A 50 67.78 -37.84 36.49
N VAL A 51 68.53 -37.22 37.39
CA VAL A 51 69.78 -36.49 37.07
C VAL A 51 70.91 -37.45 36.68
N CYS A 52 70.88 -38.69 37.17
CA CYS A 52 71.84 -39.74 36.82
C CYS A 52 71.62 -40.40 35.44
N LEU A 53 70.49 -40.15 34.77
CA LEU A 53 70.23 -40.75 33.46
C LEU A 53 70.92 -39.97 32.35
N GLU A 54 71.42 -40.67 31.33
CA GLU A 54 71.86 -40.02 30.09
C GLU A 54 70.69 -39.20 29.51
N PRO A 55 70.96 -38.01 28.91
CA PRO A 55 69.92 -37.14 28.37
C PRO A 55 68.92 -37.84 27.43
N ASN A 56 69.39 -38.82 26.64
CA ASN A 56 68.54 -39.60 25.74
C ASN A 56 67.59 -40.53 26.52
N ALA A 57 68.10 -41.22 27.54
CA ALA A 57 67.30 -42.13 28.38
C ALA A 57 66.27 -41.37 29.22
N LEU A 58 66.59 -40.14 29.64
CA LEU A 58 65.65 -39.24 30.31
C LEU A 58 64.47 -38.90 29.37
N GLY A 59 64.77 -38.58 28.11
CA GLY A 59 63.76 -38.33 27.07
C GLY A 59 62.83 -39.53 26.85
N ASP A 60 63.39 -40.73 26.71
CA ASP A 60 62.62 -41.97 26.51
C ASP A 60 61.71 -42.29 27.71
N THR A 61 62.19 -42.02 28.92
CA THR A 61 61.42 -42.22 30.15
C THR A 61 60.21 -41.29 30.22
N PHE A 62 60.40 -40.00 29.90
CA PHE A 62 59.29 -39.05 29.85
C PHE A 62 58.36 -39.31 28.67
N ALA A 63 58.87 -39.69 27.49
CA ALA A 63 58.05 -40.06 26.35
C ALA A 63 57.15 -41.27 26.68
N GLY A 64 57.68 -42.27 27.37
CA GLY A 64 56.92 -43.43 27.86
C GLY A 64 55.83 -43.07 28.87
N ALA A 65 56.03 -42.05 29.70
CA ALA A 65 55.04 -41.59 30.68
C ALA A 65 53.95 -40.70 30.05
N PHE A 66 54.35 -39.76 29.19
CA PHE A 66 53.41 -38.77 28.64
C PHE A 66 52.59 -39.31 27.46
N ALA A 67 53.10 -40.27 26.68
CA ALA A 67 52.38 -40.77 25.51
C ALA A 67 51.01 -41.41 25.88
N PRO A 68 50.90 -42.32 26.87
CA PRO A 68 49.61 -42.89 27.26
C PRO A 68 48.67 -41.86 27.90
N VAL A 69 49.21 -40.94 28.71
CA VAL A 69 48.42 -39.87 29.34
C VAL A 69 47.80 -38.95 28.28
N ALA A 70 48.60 -38.51 27.30
CA ALA A 70 48.12 -37.71 26.19
C ALA A 70 47.05 -38.44 25.37
N PHE A 71 47.23 -39.75 25.15
CA PHE A 71 46.24 -40.58 24.44
C PHE A 71 44.90 -40.65 25.17
N VAL A 72 44.89 -40.85 26.50
CA VAL A 72 43.66 -40.87 27.31
C VAL A 72 42.92 -39.53 27.19
N TRP A 73 43.62 -38.41 27.28
CA TRP A 73 43.04 -37.09 27.13
C TRP A 73 42.50 -36.83 25.72
N LEU A 74 43.19 -37.31 24.67
CA LEU A 74 42.72 -37.21 23.29
C LEU A 74 41.40 -37.97 23.10
N VAL A 75 41.32 -39.21 23.59
CA VAL A 75 40.08 -40.00 23.51
C VAL A 75 38.95 -39.34 24.28
N ALA A 76 39.23 -38.84 25.49
CA ALA A 76 38.24 -38.13 26.30
C ALA A 76 37.68 -36.88 25.57
N ALA A 77 38.56 -36.10 24.94
CA ALA A 77 38.17 -34.92 24.16
C ALA A 77 37.29 -35.31 22.95
N VAL A 78 37.65 -36.35 22.20
CA VAL A 78 36.84 -36.82 21.06
C VAL A 78 35.47 -37.32 21.50
N LEU A 79 35.40 -38.07 22.61
CA LEU A 79 34.12 -38.55 23.13
C LEU A 79 33.23 -37.40 23.62
N LEU A 80 33.81 -36.39 24.26
CA LEU A 80 33.10 -35.18 24.67
C LEU A 80 32.53 -34.44 23.45
N GLN A 81 33.36 -34.19 22.44
CA GLN A 81 32.95 -33.52 21.19
C GLN A 81 31.82 -34.28 20.47
N ARG A 82 31.84 -35.62 20.46
CA ARG A 82 30.77 -36.42 19.84
C ARG A 82 29.43 -36.25 20.55
N ASN A 83 29.43 -36.14 21.88
CA ASN A 83 28.22 -35.94 22.66
C ASN A 83 27.63 -34.54 22.43
N GLU A 84 28.48 -33.51 22.36
CA GLU A 84 28.05 -32.13 22.03
C GLU A 84 27.41 -32.05 20.64
N LEU A 85 28.01 -32.71 19.63
CA LEU A 85 27.46 -32.75 18.28
C LEU A 85 26.12 -33.48 18.20
N ALA A 86 25.89 -34.51 19.02
CA ALA A 86 24.62 -35.22 19.07
C ALA A 86 23.51 -34.33 19.66
N ALA A 87 23.80 -33.62 20.75
CA ALA A 87 22.88 -32.65 21.36
C ALA A 87 22.57 -31.50 20.39
N GLN A 88 23.59 -30.92 19.76
CA GLN A 88 23.44 -29.84 18.79
C GLN A 88 22.59 -30.26 17.57
N ARG A 89 22.70 -31.52 17.11
CA ARG A 89 21.84 -32.04 16.03
C ARG A 89 20.37 -32.13 16.43
N GLN A 90 20.08 -32.46 17.69
CA GLN A 90 18.71 -32.50 18.18
C GLN A 90 18.12 -31.09 18.27
N GLU A 91 18.87 -30.14 18.83
CA GLU A 91 18.47 -28.72 18.88
C GLU A 91 18.23 -28.14 17.47
N LEU A 92 19.10 -28.46 16.51
CA LEU A 92 18.91 -28.03 15.12
C LEU A 92 17.66 -28.64 14.46
N ARG A 93 17.26 -29.87 14.82
CA ARG A 93 16.03 -30.47 14.31
C ARG A 93 14.79 -29.78 14.88
N GLU A 94 14.80 -29.51 16.17
CA GLU A 94 13.71 -28.78 16.86
C GLU A 94 13.60 -27.35 16.33
N SER A 95 14.73 -26.66 16.16
CA SER A 95 14.79 -25.31 15.58
C SER A 95 14.24 -25.29 14.14
N ARG A 96 14.56 -26.29 13.31
CA ARG A 96 13.99 -26.42 11.95
C ARG A 96 12.47 -26.63 11.97
N ALA A 97 11.95 -27.42 12.91
CA ALA A 97 10.52 -27.63 13.04
C ALA A 97 9.79 -26.33 13.38
N VAL A 98 10.29 -25.57 14.37
CA VAL A 98 9.75 -24.25 14.74
C VAL A 98 9.85 -23.26 13.58
N SER A 99 10.99 -23.20 12.90
CA SER A 99 11.17 -22.32 11.75
C SER A 99 10.19 -22.65 10.61
N THR A 100 9.94 -23.94 10.36
CA THR A 100 8.95 -24.37 9.36
C THR A 100 7.53 -23.93 9.73
N GLN A 101 7.15 -24.04 11.02
CA GLN A 101 5.86 -23.55 11.50
C GLN A 101 5.73 -22.04 11.35
N GLN A 102 6.79 -21.28 11.68
CA GLN A 102 6.79 -19.82 11.52
C GLN A 102 6.67 -19.38 10.05
N VAL A 103 7.33 -20.10 9.12
CA VAL A 103 7.19 -19.83 7.68
C VAL A 103 5.75 -20.07 7.22
N GLU A 104 5.12 -21.13 7.71
CA GLU A 104 3.73 -21.45 7.37
C GLU A 104 2.75 -20.41 7.93
N GLU A 105 2.94 -19.96 9.18
CA GLU A 105 2.15 -18.88 9.77
C GLU A 105 2.36 -17.55 9.03
N ALA A 106 3.60 -17.24 8.64
CA ALA A 106 3.90 -16.05 7.85
C ALA A 106 3.18 -16.07 6.49
N ARG A 107 3.11 -17.23 5.83
CA ARG A 107 2.36 -17.38 4.56
C ARG A 107 0.86 -17.10 4.75
N ARG A 108 0.25 -17.65 5.81
CA ARG A 108 -1.16 -17.37 6.12
C ARG A 108 -1.40 -15.90 6.44
N ASN A 109 -0.47 -15.24 7.11
CA ASN A 109 -0.55 -13.81 7.39
C ASN A 109 -0.47 -12.97 6.10
N VAL A 110 0.41 -13.34 5.16
CA VAL A 110 0.48 -12.67 3.84
C VAL A 110 -0.83 -12.84 3.06
N GLU A 111 -1.42 -14.04 3.08
CA GLU A 111 -2.72 -14.30 2.45
C GLU A 111 -3.82 -13.42 3.06
N LEU A 112 -3.91 -13.38 4.39
CA LEU A 112 -4.88 -12.54 5.10
C LEU A 112 -4.71 -11.05 4.77
N ILE A 113 -3.47 -10.56 4.75
CA ILE A 113 -3.15 -9.17 4.39
C ILE A 113 -3.61 -8.89 2.95
N SER A 114 -3.36 -9.82 2.01
CA SER A 114 -3.75 -9.64 0.62
C SER A 114 -5.28 -9.51 0.45
N VAL A 115 -6.06 -10.29 1.21
CA VAL A 115 -7.52 -10.21 1.23
C VAL A 115 -7.98 -8.89 1.84
N GLN A 116 -7.37 -8.45 2.95
CA GLN A 116 -7.69 -7.16 3.57
C GLN A 116 -7.37 -5.98 2.64
N THR A 117 -6.23 -5.99 1.96
CA THR A 117 -5.87 -4.97 0.97
C THR A 117 -6.89 -4.90 -0.15
N LYS A 118 -7.33 -6.05 -0.68
CA LYS A 118 -8.37 -6.08 -1.72
C LYS A 118 -9.70 -5.49 -1.24
N ILE A 119 -10.13 -5.83 -0.01
CA ILE A 119 -11.35 -5.26 0.58
C ILE A 119 -11.23 -3.74 0.74
N LEU A 120 -10.09 -3.24 1.20
CA LEU A 120 -9.84 -1.81 1.35
C LEU A 120 -9.81 -1.08 0.01
N GLU A 121 -9.21 -1.69 -1.03
CA GLU A 121 -9.22 -1.15 -2.39
C GLU A 121 -10.65 -1.07 -2.95
N ASP A 122 -11.45 -2.12 -2.77
CA ASP A 122 -12.84 -2.17 -3.22
C ASP A 122 -13.70 -1.15 -2.46
N GLN A 123 -13.52 -1.02 -1.15
CA GLN A 123 -14.18 0.01 -0.33
C GLN A 123 -13.79 1.42 -0.77
N ARG A 124 -12.51 1.67 -1.05
CA ARG A 124 -12.04 2.97 -1.52
C ARG A 124 -12.64 3.32 -2.88
N LYS A 125 -12.68 2.37 -3.82
CA LYS A 125 -13.33 2.58 -5.13
C LYS A 125 -14.81 2.88 -4.98
N ALA A 126 -15.52 2.16 -4.11
CA ALA A 126 -16.93 2.41 -3.83
C ALA A 126 -17.17 3.79 -3.19
N SER A 127 -16.31 4.22 -2.25
CA SER A 127 -16.37 5.56 -1.66
C SER A 127 -16.14 6.63 -2.70
N ILE A 128 -15.08 6.53 -3.51
CA ILE A 128 -14.80 7.50 -4.58
C ILE A 128 -15.97 7.59 -5.57
N GLN A 129 -16.58 6.45 -5.92
CA GLN A 129 -17.77 6.45 -6.79
C GLN A 129 -18.97 7.13 -6.12
N LYS A 130 -19.19 6.89 -4.82
CA LYS A 130 -20.28 7.53 -4.07
C LYS A 130 -20.08 9.05 -3.95
N ASP A 131 -18.85 9.48 -3.66
CA ASP A 131 -18.51 10.89 -3.55
C ASP A 131 -18.69 11.58 -4.91
N ALA A 132 -18.23 10.95 -6.01
CA ALA A 132 -18.46 11.46 -7.36
C ALA A 132 -19.95 11.50 -7.74
N ASP A 133 -20.74 10.50 -7.36
CA ASP A 133 -22.18 10.49 -7.58
C ASP A 133 -22.89 11.62 -6.82
N GLU A 134 -22.44 11.95 -5.60
CA GLU A 134 -22.93 13.09 -4.81
C GLU A 134 -22.53 14.43 -5.45
N ASP A 135 -21.27 14.58 -5.87
CA ASP A 135 -20.74 15.77 -6.53
C ASP A 135 -21.47 16.09 -7.84
N ILE A 136 -21.82 15.07 -8.64
CA ILE A 136 -22.61 15.24 -9.88
C ILE A 136 -23.94 15.93 -9.60
N VAL A 137 -24.64 15.50 -8.54
CA VAL A 137 -25.96 16.05 -8.21
C VAL A 137 -25.83 17.51 -7.76
N GLU A 138 -24.78 17.85 -7.01
CA GLU A 138 -24.51 19.22 -6.59
C GLU A 138 -24.13 20.12 -7.78
N LEU A 139 -23.16 19.69 -8.60
CA LEU A 139 -22.71 20.42 -9.79
C LEU A 139 -23.84 20.64 -10.79
N ALA A 140 -24.69 19.63 -11.02
CA ALA A 140 -25.85 19.76 -11.88
C ALA A 140 -26.83 20.82 -11.37
N ARG A 141 -27.08 20.89 -10.06
CA ARG A 141 -27.94 21.95 -9.47
C ARG A 141 -27.34 23.34 -9.65
N VAL A 142 -26.02 23.48 -9.47
CA VAL A 142 -25.32 24.76 -9.68
C VAL A 142 -25.40 25.18 -11.14
N ALA A 143 -25.16 24.26 -12.08
CA ALA A 143 -25.25 24.53 -13.52
C ALA A 143 -26.65 25.02 -13.90
N VAL A 144 -27.71 24.38 -13.41
CA VAL A 144 -29.11 24.81 -13.61
C VAL A 144 -29.34 26.23 -13.14
N LYS A 145 -28.87 26.54 -11.93
CA LYS A 145 -29.05 27.86 -11.34
C LYS A 145 -28.38 28.94 -12.20
N ILE A 146 -27.12 28.71 -12.60
CA ILE A 146 -26.38 29.66 -13.46
C ILE A 146 -27.08 29.80 -14.82
N PHE A 147 -27.56 28.70 -15.38
CA PHE A 147 -28.29 28.72 -16.65
C PHE A 147 -29.59 29.53 -16.57
N ASN A 148 -30.36 29.38 -15.50
CA ASN A 148 -31.58 30.18 -15.29
C ASN A 148 -31.26 31.68 -15.12
N GLU A 149 -30.19 32.03 -14.38
CA GLU A 149 -29.73 33.43 -14.24
C GLU A 149 -29.28 34.03 -15.58
N LEU A 150 -28.67 33.23 -16.45
CA LEU A 150 -28.33 33.61 -17.83
C LEU A 150 -29.61 33.83 -18.66
N ALA A 151 -30.55 32.88 -18.60
CA ALA A 151 -31.80 32.93 -19.35
C ALA A 151 -32.64 34.17 -19.01
N ASP A 152 -32.73 34.54 -17.73
CA ASP A 152 -33.43 35.74 -17.26
C ASP A 152 -32.80 37.05 -17.79
N GLY A 153 -31.51 37.02 -18.14
CA GLY A 153 -30.76 38.15 -18.70
C GLY A 153 -30.99 38.41 -20.20
N PHE A 154 -31.67 37.52 -20.91
CA PHE A 154 -31.96 37.72 -22.34
C PHE A 154 -33.09 38.75 -22.53
N VAL A 155 -32.71 39.98 -22.87
CA VAL A 155 -33.64 41.04 -23.26
C VAL A 155 -33.42 41.41 -24.72
N VAL A 156 -34.43 41.16 -25.57
CA VAL A 156 -34.38 41.53 -26.99
C VAL A 156 -34.75 43.00 -27.16
N HIS A 157 -33.90 43.74 -27.87
CA HIS A 157 -33.99 45.18 -28.02
C HIS A 157 -34.97 45.52 -29.16
N ASP A 158 -36.28 45.49 -28.88
CA ASP A 158 -37.33 46.16 -29.69
C ASP A 158 -38.72 46.18 -28.99
N GLY A 159 -38.77 46.01 -27.67
CA GLY A 159 -40.03 46.03 -26.91
C GLY A 159 -40.91 44.80 -27.09
N ILE A 160 -40.47 43.82 -27.88
CA ILE A 160 -41.09 42.49 -27.98
C ILE A 160 -40.17 41.52 -27.25
N PRO A 161 -40.50 41.13 -26.01
CA PRO A 161 -39.73 40.09 -25.34
C PRO A 161 -39.99 38.77 -26.09
N VAL A 162 -38.93 38.11 -26.55
CA VAL A 162 -39.02 36.81 -27.25
C VAL A 162 -39.60 35.73 -26.33
N VAL A 163 -39.48 35.92 -25.02
CA VAL A 163 -40.20 35.19 -24.00
C VAL A 163 -41.04 36.20 -23.23
N ASP A 164 -42.36 36.06 -23.23
CA ASP A 164 -43.24 36.90 -22.41
C ASP A 164 -43.03 36.57 -20.91
N ASN A 165 -42.00 37.17 -20.32
CA ASN A 165 -41.65 37.01 -18.89
C ASN A 165 -42.72 37.62 -17.98
N THR A 166 -43.71 38.35 -18.52
CA THR A 166 -44.80 38.94 -17.74
C THR A 166 -45.88 37.93 -17.38
N LYS A 167 -45.87 36.75 -18.02
CA LYS A 167 -46.56 35.57 -17.51
C LYS A 167 -45.54 34.72 -16.75
N PRO A 168 -45.73 34.48 -15.44
CA PRO A 168 -44.87 33.55 -14.73
C PRO A 168 -44.87 32.21 -15.49
N TRP A 169 -43.68 31.61 -15.64
CA TRP A 169 -43.42 30.35 -16.35
C TRP A 169 -44.31 29.15 -15.92
N HIS A 170 -45.15 29.33 -14.91
CA HIS A 170 -46.11 28.35 -14.40
C HIS A 170 -47.49 28.36 -15.08
N ASP A 171 -47.83 29.35 -15.91
CA ASP A 171 -49.23 29.55 -16.39
C ASP A 171 -49.46 29.25 -17.89
N GLN A 172 -48.45 28.78 -18.63
CA GLN A 172 -48.63 28.31 -20.01
C GLN A 172 -49.13 26.86 -20.04
N LYS A 173 -50.37 26.65 -20.52
CA LYS A 173 -51.00 25.32 -20.76
C LYS A 173 -50.44 24.57 -21.99
N GLN A 174 -49.13 24.58 -22.17
CA GLN A 174 -48.39 23.64 -23.03
C GLN A 174 -47.36 22.92 -22.15
N PRO A 175 -46.85 21.72 -22.51
CA PRO A 175 -46.37 20.72 -21.57
C PRO A 175 -44.99 21.03 -20.98
N ALA A 176 -44.88 22.15 -20.27
CA ALA A 176 -43.66 22.65 -19.68
C ALA A 176 -43.82 22.78 -18.15
N LEU A 177 -42.82 22.28 -17.44
CA LEU A 177 -42.54 22.52 -16.03
C LEU A 177 -43.57 22.00 -15.01
N GLN A 178 -43.51 20.70 -14.74
CA GLN A 178 -43.55 20.24 -13.36
C GLN A 178 -42.11 20.06 -12.85
N LEU A 179 -41.49 21.15 -12.41
CA LEU A 179 -40.32 21.10 -11.51
C LEU A 179 -40.71 20.62 -10.08
N TYR A 180 -41.87 19.96 -9.94
CA TYR A 180 -42.32 19.31 -8.72
C TYR A 180 -41.56 17.99 -8.44
N GLY A 181 -40.76 17.52 -9.40
CA GLY A 181 -39.90 16.34 -9.24
C GLY A 181 -38.58 16.58 -8.49
N ILE A 182 -38.17 17.84 -8.27
CA ILE A 182 -36.89 18.16 -7.59
C ILE A 182 -36.92 17.67 -6.13
N ALA A 183 -38.10 17.59 -5.50
CA ALA A 183 -38.26 17.03 -4.16
C ALA A 183 -38.27 15.49 -4.10
N HIS A 184 -38.31 14.79 -5.25
CA HIS A 184 -38.54 13.33 -5.34
C HIS A 184 -37.40 12.52 -5.97
N GLY A 185 -36.22 13.11 -6.20
CA GLY A 185 -35.00 12.34 -6.43
C GLY A 185 -34.64 11.94 -7.87
N ASP A 186 -35.41 12.38 -8.89
CA ASP A 186 -35.06 12.10 -10.29
C ASP A 186 -34.24 13.25 -10.91
N ALA A 187 -32.92 13.24 -10.67
CA ALA A 187 -31.97 14.14 -11.33
C ALA A 187 -32.05 14.02 -12.88
N ILE A 188 -32.41 12.84 -13.38
CA ILE A 188 -32.63 12.48 -14.80
C ILE A 188 -33.53 13.49 -15.51
N LYS A 189 -34.70 13.74 -14.91
CA LYS A 189 -35.73 14.54 -15.56
C LYS A 189 -35.28 15.99 -15.68
N CYS A 190 -34.55 16.48 -14.68
CA CYS A 190 -33.94 17.80 -14.69
C CYS A 190 -32.95 17.94 -15.86
N VAL A 191 -31.98 17.02 -16.00
CA VAL A 191 -30.96 17.10 -17.06
C VAL A 191 -31.56 16.99 -18.46
N SER A 192 -32.50 16.07 -18.68
CA SER A 192 -33.20 15.95 -19.96
C SER A 192 -34.00 17.21 -20.31
N ASP A 193 -34.72 17.78 -19.35
CA ASP A 193 -35.53 18.98 -19.56
C ASP A 193 -34.64 20.20 -19.86
N ILE A 194 -33.47 20.31 -19.21
CA ILE A 194 -32.47 21.36 -19.48
C ILE A 194 -31.93 21.21 -20.90
N ASN A 195 -31.55 20.00 -21.31
CA ASN A 195 -31.02 19.76 -22.65
C ASN A 195 -32.03 20.19 -23.74
N MET A 196 -33.29 19.81 -23.56
CA MET A 196 -34.38 20.21 -24.46
C MET A 196 -34.54 21.73 -24.48
N GLN A 197 -34.47 22.40 -23.33
CA GLN A 197 -34.54 23.87 -23.27
C GLN A 197 -33.35 24.54 -23.95
N ILE A 198 -32.11 24.13 -23.67
CA ILE A 198 -30.92 24.68 -24.33
C ILE A 198 -31.04 24.51 -25.86
N THR A 199 -31.51 23.33 -26.31
CA THR A 199 -31.68 23.04 -27.73
C THR A 199 -32.75 23.93 -28.37
N ASN A 200 -33.89 24.12 -27.70
CA ASN A 200 -34.96 24.98 -28.18
C ASN A 200 -34.54 26.46 -28.19
N THR A 201 -33.93 26.94 -27.10
CA THR A 201 -33.40 28.30 -26.98
C THR A 201 -32.33 28.56 -28.05
N ARG A 202 -31.48 27.56 -28.34
CA ARG A 202 -30.52 27.64 -29.45
C ARG A 202 -31.19 27.77 -30.81
N ALA A 203 -32.22 26.97 -31.07
CA ALA A 203 -32.95 27.03 -32.32
C ALA A 203 -33.62 28.40 -32.52
N GLU A 204 -34.22 28.96 -31.48
CA GLU A 204 -34.81 30.31 -31.52
C GLU A 204 -33.77 31.41 -31.68
N LEU A 205 -32.69 31.39 -30.89
CA LEU A 205 -31.59 32.35 -31.03
C LEU A 205 -30.98 32.31 -32.44
N SER A 206 -30.73 31.12 -32.98
CA SER A 206 -30.22 30.96 -34.34
C SER A 206 -31.17 31.57 -35.38
N LYS A 207 -32.49 31.44 -35.19
CA LYS A 207 -33.49 32.02 -36.09
C LYS A 207 -33.49 33.55 -36.01
N LEU A 208 -33.51 34.12 -34.80
CA LEU A 208 -33.49 35.57 -34.59
C LEU A 208 -32.24 36.24 -35.16
N VAL A 209 -31.10 35.56 -35.00
CA VAL A 209 -29.83 36.00 -35.56
C VAL A 209 -29.85 35.98 -37.10
N GLN A 210 -30.41 34.95 -37.72
CA GLN A 210 -30.60 34.90 -39.18
C GLN A 210 -31.54 35.98 -39.71
N GLU A 211 -32.51 36.41 -38.88
CA GLU A 211 -33.42 37.51 -39.18
C GLU A 211 -32.81 38.90 -38.95
N GLY A 212 -31.56 38.98 -38.49
CA GLY A 212 -30.83 40.24 -38.27
C GLY A 212 -31.18 40.97 -36.98
N ALA A 213 -31.76 40.27 -35.99
CA ALA A 213 -32.09 40.86 -34.70
C ALA A 213 -30.82 41.27 -33.93
N ASN A 214 -30.81 42.49 -33.36
CA ASN A 214 -29.73 42.96 -32.51
C ASN A 214 -29.93 42.44 -31.07
N ILE A 215 -29.19 41.41 -30.71
CA ILE A 215 -29.30 40.75 -29.40
C ILE A 215 -28.23 41.30 -28.47
N LYS A 216 -28.65 41.94 -27.38
CA LYS A 216 -27.77 42.29 -26.26
C LYS A 216 -27.94 41.26 -25.16
N PHE A 217 -26.82 40.74 -24.68
CA PHE A 217 -26.80 39.77 -23.60
C PHE A 217 -26.52 40.52 -22.30
N ALA A 218 -27.48 40.52 -21.36
CA ALA A 218 -27.13 40.79 -19.98
C ALA A 218 -26.52 39.52 -19.37
N ASN A 219 -25.59 39.67 -18.42
CA ASN A 219 -24.98 38.57 -17.65
C ASN A 219 -24.02 37.65 -18.42
N ILE A 220 -23.36 38.14 -19.48
CA ILE A 220 -22.32 37.38 -20.21
C ILE A 220 -21.19 36.88 -19.29
N ASP A 221 -20.88 37.61 -18.22
CA ASP A 221 -19.88 37.25 -17.20
C ASP A 221 -20.16 35.90 -16.52
N LYS A 222 -21.41 35.41 -16.59
CA LYS A 222 -21.82 34.11 -16.05
C LYS A 222 -21.46 32.91 -16.93
N LEU A 223 -21.03 33.14 -18.18
CA LEU A 223 -20.63 32.06 -19.10
C LEU A 223 -19.35 31.34 -18.63
N VAL A 224 -18.40 32.06 -18.04
CA VAL A 224 -17.15 31.47 -17.50
C VAL A 224 -17.42 30.57 -16.29
N PRO A 225 -18.20 31.00 -15.26
CA PRO A 225 -18.64 30.09 -14.20
C PRO A 225 -19.38 28.86 -14.73
N LEU A 226 -20.24 29.02 -15.75
CA LEU A 226 -20.96 27.90 -16.35
C LEU A 226 -19.99 26.90 -17.00
N SER A 227 -19.02 27.36 -17.80
CA SER A 227 -18.05 26.46 -18.45
C SER A 227 -17.21 25.68 -17.43
N ASN A 228 -16.81 26.32 -16.33
CA ASN A 228 -16.03 25.67 -15.28
C ASN A 228 -16.85 24.56 -14.58
N VAL A 229 -18.11 24.84 -14.24
CA VAL A 229 -19.00 23.86 -13.63
C VAL A 229 -19.26 22.69 -14.58
N LEU A 230 -19.40 22.94 -15.88
CA LEU A 230 -19.57 21.89 -16.88
C LEU A 230 -18.32 21.01 -17.02
N ALA A 231 -17.12 21.59 -16.95
CA ALA A 231 -15.87 20.83 -16.99
C ALA A 231 -15.67 19.96 -15.74
N GLU A 232 -15.99 20.48 -14.55
CA GLU A 232 -15.97 19.70 -13.31
C GLU A 232 -17.00 18.57 -13.34
N LEU A 233 -18.18 18.82 -13.91
CA LEU A 233 -19.22 17.81 -14.07
C LEU A 233 -18.77 16.66 -14.98
N ASP A 234 -18.10 16.95 -16.10
CA ASP A 234 -17.54 15.92 -17.00
C ASP A 234 -16.48 15.05 -16.28
N LEU A 235 -15.63 15.65 -15.45
CA LEU A 235 -14.65 14.92 -14.64
C LEU A 235 -15.33 14.02 -13.60
N ALA A 236 -16.35 14.53 -12.91
CA ALA A 236 -17.13 13.76 -11.94
C ALA A 236 -17.86 12.58 -12.60
N ILE A 237 -18.47 12.81 -13.78
CA ILE A 237 -19.10 11.76 -14.59
C ILE A 237 -18.10 10.67 -14.97
N ALA A 238 -16.85 11.01 -15.30
CA ALA A 238 -15.87 9.99 -15.70
C ALA A 238 -15.59 8.95 -14.59
N VAL A 239 -15.65 9.38 -13.32
CA VAL A 239 -15.31 8.57 -12.13
C VAL A 239 -16.55 7.97 -11.45
N ALA A 240 -17.74 8.48 -11.76
CA ALA A 240 -19.02 8.04 -11.21
C ALA A 240 -19.34 6.55 -11.44
N SER A 241 -20.32 6.07 -10.67
CA SER A 241 -20.80 4.70 -10.77
C SER A 241 -21.35 4.39 -12.18
N ALA A 242 -21.30 3.13 -12.60
CA ALA A 242 -21.85 2.72 -13.90
C ALA A 242 -23.33 3.11 -14.13
N PRO A 243 -24.26 2.94 -13.16
CA PRO A 243 -25.63 3.40 -13.34
C PRO A 243 -25.70 4.92 -13.51
N MET A 244 -25.01 5.69 -12.65
CA MET A 244 -24.97 7.15 -12.75
C MET A 244 -24.41 7.62 -14.09
N ARG A 245 -23.34 6.99 -14.59
CA ARG A 245 -22.78 7.30 -15.92
C ARG A 245 -23.72 6.99 -17.07
N ALA A 246 -24.41 5.85 -17.03
CA ALA A 246 -25.40 5.51 -18.06
C ALA A 246 -26.57 6.50 -18.04
N GLU A 247 -26.96 6.92 -16.86
CA GLU A 247 -28.08 7.83 -16.61
C GLU A 247 -27.74 9.26 -17.04
N VAL A 248 -26.64 9.81 -16.55
CA VAL A 248 -26.19 11.18 -16.86
C VAL A 248 -25.62 11.26 -18.28
N GLY A 249 -24.87 10.26 -18.74
CA GLY A 249 -24.29 10.25 -20.09
C GLY A 249 -25.35 10.35 -21.19
N ASN A 250 -26.47 9.66 -21.04
CA ASN A 250 -27.61 9.76 -21.97
C ASN A 250 -28.25 11.16 -21.95
N ALA A 251 -28.23 11.85 -20.81
CA ALA A 251 -28.84 13.16 -20.66
C ALA A 251 -27.89 14.32 -21.06
N PHE A 252 -26.58 14.18 -20.85
CA PHE A 252 -25.59 15.24 -21.02
C PHE A 252 -24.86 15.20 -22.38
N ILE A 253 -24.33 14.04 -22.77
CA ILE A 253 -23.55 13.86 -24.02
C ILE A 253 -24.48 13.98 -25.25
N GLY A 254 -25.77 13.71 -25.07
CA GLY A 254 -26.78 13.85 -26.11
C GLY A 254 -27.19 15.29 -26.45
N GLY A 255 -26.88 16.29 -25.62
CA GLY A 255 -27.16 17.65 -26.08
C GLY A 255 -26.91 18.84 -25.17
N ALA A 256 -26.77 18.77 -23.85
CA ALA A 256 -26.69 20.00 -23.05
C ALA A 256 -25.35 20.74 -23.27
N ALA A 257 -24.22 20.05 -23.11
CA ALA A 257 -22.90 20.60 -23.37
C ALA A 257 -22.68 20.88 -24.87
N GLY A 258 -23.13 19.97 -25.73
CA GLY A 258 -23.05 20.15 -27.19
C GLY A 258 -23.91 21.30 -27.71
N ALA A 259 -25.09 21.52 -27.12
CA ALA A 259 -25.95 22.65 -27.46
C ALA A 259 -25.46 23.95 -26.81
N ALA A 260 -24.87 23.94 -25.62
CA ALA A 260 -24.24 25.11 -25.02
C ALA A 260 -23.00 25.56 -25.83
N LEU A 261 -22.09 24.64 -26.16
CA LEU A 261 -20.95 24.90 -27.06
C LEU A 261 -21.40 25.31 -28.45
N GLY A 262 -22.47 24.68 -28.95
CA GLY A 262 -23.06 25.03 -30.22
C GLY A 262 -23.72 26.40 -30.23
N LEU A 263 -24.39 26.79 -29.15
CA LEU A 263 -24.95 28.12 -28.92
C LEU A 263 -23.81 29.15 -28.92
N TYR A 264 -22.78 28.87 -28.12
CA TYR A 264 -21.58 29.70 -27.99
C TYR A 264 -20.92 29.96 -29.35
N ARG A 265 -20.73 28.90 -30.15
CA ARG A 265 -20.21 28.99 -31.51
C ARG A 265 -21.12 29.81 -32.44
N THR A 266 -22.43 29.63 -32.34
CA THR A 266 -23.39 30.36 -33.19
C THR A 266 -23.36 31.86 -32.88
N LEU A 267 -23.27 32.22 -31.59
CA LEU A 267 -23.11 33.59 -31.12
C LEU A 267 -21.79 34.21 -31.59
N PHE A 268 -20.69 33.44 -31.53
CA PHE A 268 -19.37 33.87 -31.99
C PHE A 268 -19.33 34.12 -33.51
N GLU A 269 -19.93 33.23 -34.31
CA GLU A 269 -19.93 33.32 -35.78
C GLU A 269 -20.75 34.52 -36.30
N HIS A 270 -21.70 35.04 -35.52
CA HIS A 270 -22.61 36.10 -35.95
C HIS A 270 -22.29 37.50 -35.38
N GLY A 271 -21.09 37.68 -34.82
CA GLY A 271 -20.52 39.02 -34.65
C GLY A 271 -21.29 39.92 -33.67
N THR A 272 -21.86 39.34 -32.62
CA THR A 272 -22.20 40.14 -31.43
C THR A 272 -20.91 40.73 -30.89
N ASP A 273 -20.85 42.06 -30.66
CA ASP A 273 -19.72 42.77 -30.02
C ASP A 273 -19.43 42.15 -28.65
N MET A 274 -18.72 41.03 -28.62
CA MET A 274 -18.17 40.43 -27.42
C MET A 274 -16.78 41.00 -27.24
N ASP A 275 -16.55 41.55 -26.05
CA ASP A 275 -15.27 42.14 -25.69
C ASP A 275 -14.15 41.11 -25.88
N ALA A 276 -13.05 41.51 -26.53
CA ALA A 276 -11.95 40.60 -26.88
C ALA A 276 -11.31 39.95 -25.64
N GLU A 277 -11.40 40.63 -24.49
CA GLU A 277 -10.95 40.14 -23.18
C GLU A 277 -11.75 38.92 -22.69
N LEU A 278 -13.06 38.89 -22.95
CA LEU A 278 -13.93 37.78 -22.57
C LEU A 278 -13.65 36.54 -23.46
N ILE A 279 -13.35 36.77 -24.74
CA ILE A 279 -12.98 35.69 -25.67
C ILE A 279 -11.67 35.02 -25.23
N ASP A 280 -10.66 35.79 -24.79
CA ASP A 280 -9.40 35.25 -24.26
C ASP A 280 -9.61 34.52 -22.92
N ALA A 281 -10.51 35.02 -22.06
CA ALA A 281 -10.83 34.38 -20.79
C ALA A 281 -11.53 33.01 -20.94
N ILE A 282 -12.32 32.81 -21.99
CA ILE A 282 -13.09 31.59 -22.23
C ILE A 282 -12.30 30.54 -23.03
N MET A 283 -11.35 30.98 -23.86
CA MET A 283 -10.51 30.08 -24.68
C MET A 283 -9.25 29.58 -23.94
N ARG A 284 -8.96 30.07 -22.74
CA ARG A 284 -7.89 29.52 -21.90
C ARG A 284 -8.38 28.25 -21.20
N PRO A 285 -7.72 27.10 -21.43
CA PRO A 285 -8.09 25.82 -20.83
C PRO A 285 -7.89 25.80 -19.32
#